data_AF-A0A354MWW9-F1
#
_entry.id   AF-A0A354MWW9-F1
#
_cell.length_a   1.000
_cell.length_b   1.000
_cell.length_c   1.000
_cell.angle_alpha   90.00
_cell.angle_beta   90.00
_cell.angle_gamma   90.00
#
_symmetry.space_group_name_H-M   'P 1'
#
loop_
_entity.id
_entity.type
_entity.pdbx_description
1 polymer ?
#
loop_
_entity_poly.entity_id
_entity_poly.type
_entity_poly.pdbx_seq_one_letter_code
_entity_poly.pdbx_strand_id
1 'polypeptide(L)' 'ITADHGCDPGDKSTDHTREYVPLFAYGEGVTPVNMGTRRTFSDIAATVTDILNVPYETPIGVSFKDEILK' A
#
# COMPACT_ATOMS: atom_id res chain seq x y z
N ILE A 1 -5.32 -1.46 5.29
CA ILE A 1 -6.42 -1.88 4.39
C ILE A 1 -6.07 -1.43 2.98
N THR A 2 -6.16 -2.32 2.00
CA THR A 2 -5.95 -2.05 0.57
C THR A 2 -6.77 -3.04 -0.28
N ALA A 3 -6.73 -2.87 -1.60
CA ALA A 3 -7.06 -3.91 -2.58
C ALA A 3 -5.79 -4.27 -3.39
N ASP A 4 -5.93 -5.20 -4.33
CA ASP A 4 -4.89 -5.66 -5.25
C ASP A 4 -5.20 -5.34 -6.73
N HIS A 5 -6.47 -5.14 -7.08
CA HIS A 5 -6.90 -4.67 -8.40
C HIS A 5 -8.31 -4.05 -8.35
N GLY A 6 -8.78 -3.58 -9.50
CA GLY A 6 -10.18 -3.21 -9.71
C GLY A 6 -11.00 -4.37 -10.27
N CYS A 7 -12.32 -4.27 -10.15
CA CYS A 7 -13.28 -5.15 -10.81
C CYS A 7 -14.59 -4.37 -10.97
N ASP A 8 -14.57 -3.40 -11.88
CA ASP A 8 -15.68 -2.46 -12.08
C ASP A 8 -16.95 -3.21 -12.53
N PRO A 9 -18.04 -3.23 -11.74
CA PRO A 9 -19.29 -3.88 -12.12
C PRO A 9 -20.02 -3.19 -13.28
N GLY A 10 -19.59 -1.98 -13.66
CA GLY A 10 -20.04 -1.26 -14.86
C GLY A 10 -19.22 -1.58 -16.12
N ASP A 11 -18.10 -2.30 -16.02
CA ASP A 11 -17.34 -2.75 -17.17
C ASP A 11 -18.13 -3.82 -17.96
N LYS A 12 -17.91 -3.88 -19.28
CA LYS A 12 -18.59 -4.84 -20.17
C LYS A 12 -17.89 -6.20 -20.19
N SER A 13 -16.63 -6.24 -19.76
CA SER A 13 -15.85 -7.45 -19.59
C SER A 13 -16.28 -8.22 -18.35
N THR A 14 -15.85 -9.48 -18.26
CA THR A 14 -15.91 -10.27 -17.01
C THR A 14 -14.53 -10.37 -16.34
N ASP A 15 -13.52 -9.71 -16.91
CA ASP A 15 -12.15 -9.66 -16.39
C ASP A 15 -11.94 -8.44 -15.46
N HIS A 16 -10.83 -8.43 -14.74
CA HIS A 16 -10.47 -7.33 -13.84
C HIS A 16 -10.19 -6.01 -14.59
N THR A 17 -10.35 -4.90 -13.87
CA THR A 17 -10.02 -3.55 -14.35
C THR A 17 -8.71 -3.05 -13.76
N ARG A 18 -7.96 -2.26 -14.54
CA ARG A 18 -6.68 -1.68 -14.09
C ARG A 18 -6.94 -0.36 -13.35
N GLU A 19 -7.09 -0.46 -12.04
CA GLU A 19 -7.39 0.68 -11.17
C GLU A 19 -6.29 0.93 -10.13
N TYR A 20 -6.26 2.16 -9.60
CA TYR A 20 -5.57 2.42 -8.34
C TYR A 20 -6.36 1.79 -7.19
N VAL A 21 -5.65 1.30 -6.18
CA VAL A 21 -6.26 0.73 -4.97
C VAL A 21 -6.19 1.73 -3.81
N PRO A 22 -7.18 1.77 -2.92
CA PRO A 22 -7.10 2.61 -1.72
C PRO A 22 -6.01 2.08 -0.78
N LEU A 23 -5.38 2.97 -0.01
CA LEU A 23 -4.44 2.59 1.04
C LEU A 23 -4.78 3.32 2.33
N PHE A 24 -5.17 2.56 3.35
CA PHE A 24 -5.36 3.08 4.71
C PHE A 24 -4.45 2.36 5.70
N ALA A 25 -3.66 3.12 6.44
CA ALA A 25 -2.89 2.65 7.60
C ALA A 25 -3.55 3.20 8.87
N TYR A 26 -3.80 2.32 9.85
CA TYR A 26 -4.43 2.67 11.12
C TYR A 26 -3.86 1.79 12.23
N GLY A 27 -3.65 2.37 13.40
CA GLY A 27 -3.10 1.69 14.56
C GLY A 27 -2.71 2.69 15.65
N GLU A 28 -2.32 2.17 16.81
CA GLU A 28 -1.75 2.99 17.87
C GLU A 28 -0.44 3.63 17.40
N GLY A 29 -0.23 4.92 17.71
CA GLY A 29 0.94 5.69 17.28
C GLY A 29 0.93 6.13 15.80
N VAL A 30 -0.05 5.71 14.99
CA VAL A 30 -0.17 6.15 13.59
C VAL A 30 -0.68 7.60 13.54
N THR A 31 0.13 8.49 12.99
CA THR A 31 -0.22 9.90 12.79
C THR A 31 -0.93 10.08 11.44
N PRO A 32 -2.06 10.82 11.38
CA PRO A 32 -2.73 11.12 10.11
C PRO A 32 -1.84 11.91 9.16
N VAL A 33 -1.65 11.39 7.95
CA VAL A 33 -0.89 12.06 6.88
C VAL A 33 -1.44 11.65 5.52
N ASN A 34 -1.33 12.55 4.54
CA ASN A 34 -1.57 12.21 3.15
C ASN A 34 -0.31 11.58 2.55
N MET A 35 -0.32 10.26 2.38
CA MET A 35 0.79 9.48 1.80
C MET A 35 0.92 9.65 0.27
N GLY A 36 0.02 10.42 -0.36
CA GLY A 36 -0.06 10.56 -1.81
C GLY A 36 -0.34 9.23 -2.53
N THR A 37 -0.05 9.20 -3.82
CA THR A 37 -0.13 7.97 -4.62
C THR A 37 1.18 7.21 -4.51
N ARG A 38 1.11 5.96 -4.05
CA ARG A 38 2.26 5.05 -4.00
C ARG A 38 2.60 4.52 -5.38
N ARG A 39 3.89 4.25 -5.62
CA ARG A 39 4.38 3.82 -6.95
C ARG A 39 4.14 2.34 -7.23
N THR A 40 4.10 1.52 -6.18
CA THR A 40 3.95 0.07 -6.26
C THR A 40 3.30 -0.48 -4.99
N PHE A 41 2.62 -1.62 -5.10
CA PHE A 41 2.11 -2.34 -3.93
C PHE A 41 3.25 -2.83 -3.01
N SER A 42 4.45 -2.99 -3.56
CA SER A 42 5.63 -3.39 -2.80
C SER A 42 5.98 -2.41 -1.68
N ASP A 43 5.51 -1.16 -1.73
CA ASP A 43 5.65 -0.18 -0.63
C ASP A 43 5.01 -0.69 0.68
N ILE A 44 3.94 -1.49 0.59
CA ILE A 44 3.31 -2.11 1.76
C ILE A 44 4.24 -3.13 2.38
N ALA A 45 4.82 -4.02 1.55
CA ALA A 45 5.76 -5.03 2.02
C ALA A 45 7.00 -4.38 2.63
N ALA A 46 7.58 -3.37 1.96
CA ALA A 46 8.72 -2.59 2.47
C ALA A 46 8.43 -1.99 3.85
N THR A 47 7.21 -1.43 4.04
CA THR A 47 6.81 -0.84 5.32
C THR A 47 6.60 -1.88 6.41
N VAL A 48 5.97 -3.03 6.11
CA VAL A 48 5.77 -4.10 7.09
C VAL A 48 7.11 -4.67 7.55
N THR A 49 8.05 -4.94 6.63
CA THR A 49 9.38 -5.45 6.99
C THR A 49 10.18 -4.45 7.82
N ASP A 50 10.05 -3.17 7.52
CA ASP A 50 10.70 -2.08 8.26
C ASP A 50 10.14 -1.92 9.69
N ILE A 51 8.83 -2.09 9.87
CA ILE A 51 8.18 -2.10 11.21
C ILE A 51 8.64 -3.31 12.03
N LEU A 52 8.73 -4.48 11.40
CA LEU A 52 9.09 -5.73 12.08
C LEU A 52 10.62 -5.93 12.22
N ASN A 53 11.42 -5.04 11.66
CA ASN A 53 12.88 -5.12 11.64
C ASN A 53 13.40 -6.45 11.06
N VAL A 54 12.84 -6.85 9.91
CA VAL A 54 13.26 -8.06 9.16
C VAL A 54 13.81 -7.67 7.78
N PRO A 55 14.66 -8.51 7.16
CA PRO A 55 15.21 -8.21 5.83
C PRO A 55 14.12 -8.01 4.77
N TYR A 56 14.35 -7.06 3.87
CA TYR A 56 13.51 -6.81 2.69
C TYR A 56 14.34 -6.98 1.43
N GLU A 57 14.04 -8.02 0.64
CA GLU A 57 14.84 -8.41 -0.52
C GLU A 57 14.19 -8.01 -1.87
N THR A 58 12.97 -7.45 -1.83
CA THR A 58 12.30 -7.04 -3.07
C THR A 58 12.99 -5.80 -3.64
N PRO A 59 13.34 -5.76 -4.94
CA PRO A 59 14.14 -4.68 -5.52
C PRO A 59 13.38 -3.37 -5.71
N ILE A 60 12.06 -3.37 -5.53
CA ILE A 60 11.19 -2.21 -5.67
C ILE A 60 10.34 -2.09 -4.41
N GLY A 61 9.97 -0.87 -4.03
CA GLY A 61 9.20 -0.60 -2.83
C GLY A 61 9.94 0.36 -1.92
N VAL A 62 9.23 1.36 -1.39
CA VAL A 62 9.76 2.33 -0.42
C VAL A 62 8.87 2.31 0.81
N SER A 63 9.46 2.03 1.97
CA SER A 63 8.78 2.09 3.26
C SER A 63 8.20 3.49 3.48
N PHE A 64 6.97 3.56 3.97
CA PHE A 64 6.34 4.78 4.46
C PHE A 64 6.23 4.81 5.99
N LYS A 65 6.96 3.93 6.69
CA LYS A 65 6.95 3.82 8.16
C LYS A 65 7.18 5.18 8.84
N ASP A 66 8.24 5.89 8.46
CA ASP A 66 8.63 7.16 9.07
C ASP A 66 7.67 8.32 8.72
N GLU A 67 6.83 8.14 7.71
CA GLU A 67 5.75 9.10 7.40
C GLU A 67 4.60 8.97 8.41
N ILE A 68 4.32 7.75 8.89
CA ILE A 68 3.12 7.41 9.67
C ILE A 68 3.39 7.13 11.16
N LEU A 69 4.58 6.65 11.54
CA LEU A 69 4.98 6.41 12.92
C LEU A 69 6.02 7.47 13.32
N LYS A 70 5.63 8.41 14.18
CA LYS A 70 6.48 9.46 14.74
C LYS A 70 6.73 9.24 16.22
#